data_AF-A0A4R8W927-F1
#
_entry.id   AF-A0A4R8W927-F1
#
_cell.length_a   1.000
_cell.length_b   1.000
_cell.length_c   1.000
_cell.angle_alpha   90.00
_cell.angle_beta   90.00
_cell.angle_gamma   90.00
#
_symmetry.space_group_name_H-M   'P 1'
#
loop_
_entity.id
_entity.type
_entity.pdbx_description
1 polymer ?
#
loop_
_entity_poly.entity_id
_entity_poly.type
_entity_poly.pdbx_seq_one_letter_code
_entity_poly.pdbx_strand_id
1 'polypeptide(L)'
;MTNAEHDNGTEKNGTDKTGTGTPATEKAIEGTDKSTGLTPRQLARDARVRLLRSKAAVLRSEVDAIAATHLDPDTLEELLANAGPEEVLRIEKAEHTISARVAEARAEADAAEAEYEQALLERYDESGA
;
A
#
# COMPACT_ATOMS: atom_id res chain seq x y z
N MET A 1 -11.85 -9.67 70.70
CA MET A 1 -10.89 -8.63 71.08
C MET A 1 -9.66 -9.32 71.65
N THR A 2 -8.55 -9.25 70.93
CA THR A 2 -7.19 -9.56 71.41
C THR A 2 -6.24 -8.63 70.68
N ASN A 3 -5.25 -8.17 71.44
CA ASN A 3 -4.54 -6.89 71.32
C ASN A 3 -3.55 -6.78 70.14
N ALA A 4 -3.27 -5.52 69.80
CA ALA A 4 -2.09 -5.06 69.08
C ALA A 4 -0.89 -4.87 70.03
N GLU A 5 0.33 -5.04 69.50
CA GLU A 5 1.61 -4.36 69.82
C GLU A 5 2.64 -4.88 68.77
N HIS A 6 3.15 -4.04 67.84
CA HIS A 6 4.47 -3.36 67.86
C HIS A 6 5.66 -4.34 68.08
N ASP A 7 6.77 -4.36 67.33
CA ASP A 7 7.54 -3.29 66.69
C ASP A 7 8.63 -3.87 65.72
N ASN A 8 9.06 -3.02 64.77
CA ASN A 8 10.37 -2.84 64.11
C ASN A 8 11.36 -3.98 63.77
N GLY A 9 11.97 -3.87 62.58
CA GLY A 9 13.30 -4.45 62.32
C GLY A 9 13.79 -4.61 60.86
N THR A 10 13.99 -3.48 60.15
CA THR A 10 15.16 -3.16 59.29
C THR A 10 15.67 -4.08 58.14
N GLU A 11 15.54 -3.55 56.92
CA GLU A 11 16.57 -3.34 55.87
C GLU A 11 17.62 -4.41 55.50
N LYS A 12 17.61 -4.79 54.21
CA LYS A 12 18.76 -4.77 53.27
C LYS A 12 18.17 -4.40 51.90
N ASN A 13 18.33 -3.21 51.30
CA ASN A 13 19.48 -2.37 50.99
C ASN A 13 20.50 -3.02 50.02
N GLY A 14 20.67 -2.36 48.86
CA GLY A 14 21.71 -2.59 47.86
C GLY A 14 21.20 -3.29 46.58
N THR A 15 21.15 -2.67 45.40
CA THR A 15 21.91 -1.51 44.92
C THR A 15 21.20 -0.89 43.72
N ASP A 16 20.83 0.38 43.86
CA ASP A 16 20.83 1.32 42.74
C ASP A 16 22.26 1.41 42.17
N LYS A 17 22.35 1.32 40.84
CA LYS A 17 23.41 2.01 40.10
C LYS A 17 22.75 2.84 39.01
N THR A 18 22.44 4.08 39.38
CA THR A 18 22.41 5.20 38.44
C THR A 18 23.82 5.37 37.87
N GLY A 19 24.06 4.76 36.71
CA GLY A 19 25.22 5.05 35.86
C GLY A 19 24.77 5.90 34.69
N THR A 20 25.08 7.19 34.75
CA THR A 20 25.10 8.08 33.58
C THR A 20 25.98 7.47 32.48
N GLY A 21 25.38 7.09 31.37
CA GLY A 21 26.11 6.61 30.20
C GLY A 21 25.15 6.14 29.13
N THR A 22 24.83 7.03 28.19
CA THR A 22 24.32 6.80 26.83
C THR A 22 23.25 5.71 26.66
N PRO A 23 22.01 6.02 26.23
CA PRO A 23 21.06 4.96 25.92
C PRO A 23 21.61 4.18 24.72
N ALA A 24 22.21 3.03 24.99
CA ALA A 24 22.34 1.98 24.01
C ALA A 24 20.90 1.61 23.65
N THR A 25 20.52 1.94 22.43
CA THR A 25 19.24 1.58 21.83
C THR A 25 19.12 0.05 21.79
N GLU A 26 18.69 -0.55 22.89
CA GLU A 26 18.19 -1.92 22.91
C GLU A 26 17.00 -1.97 21.96
N LYS A 27 17.25 -2.44 20.73
CA LYS A 27 16.19 -2.87 19.82
C LYS A 27 15.41 -3.95 20.57
N ALA A 28 14.22 -3.60 21.05
CA ALA A 28 13.27 -4.59 21.54
C ALA A 28 13.12 -5.67 20.45
N ILE A 29 13.43 -6.91 20.80
CA ILE A 29 13.25 -8.05 19.89
C ILE A 29 11.74 -8.20 19.71
N GLU A 30 11.25 -7.85 18.52
CA GLU A 30 9.83 -7.94 18.18
C GLU A 30 9.42 -9.42 18.23
N GLY A 31 8.55 -9.79 19.17
CA GLY A 31 8.10 -11.16 19.32
C GLY A 31 7.41 -11.65 18.05
N THR A 32 7.79 -12.83 17.56
CA THR A 32 7.16 -13.45 16.40
C THR A 32 5.81 -14.04 16.77
N ASP A 33 4.85 -13.91 15.85
CA ASP A 33 3.55 -14.57 15.97
C ASP A 33 3.73 -16.09 15.92
N LYS A 34 3.14 -16.81 16.86
CA LYS A 34 3.35 -18.26 17.01
C LYS A 34 2.71 -19.10 15.91
N SER A 35 1.73 -18.55 15.16
CA SER A 35 1.04 -19.26 14.10
C SER A 35 1.72 -19.12 12.74
N THR A 36 2.38 -17.98 12.51
CA THR A 36 3.02 -17.64 11.23
C THR A 36 4.55 -17.61 11.31
N GLY A 37 5.12 -17.52 12.51
CA GLY A 37 6.57 -17.38 12.72
C GLY A 37 7.12 -16.01 12.32
N LEU A 38 6.25 -15.08 11.92
CA LEU A 38 6.62 -13.75 11.41
C LEU A 38 6.49 -12.68 12.49
N THR A 39 7.31 -11.64 12.42
CA THR A 39 7.11 -10.46 13.27
C THR A 39 5.88 -9.66 12.79
N PRO A 40 5.23 -8.88 13.67
CA PRO A 40 4.14 -7.99 13.27
C PRO A 40 4.50 -7.08 12.09
N ARG A 41 5.75 -6.58 12.03
CA ARG A 41 6.26 -5.80 10.91
C ARG A 41 6.28 -6.57 9.60
N GLN A 42 6.72 -7.83 9.61
CA GLN A 42 6.70 -8.70 8.42
C GLN A 42 5.27 -8.98 7.94
N LEU A 43 4.34 -9.26 8.86
CA LEU A 43 2.93 -9.47 8.54
C LEU A 43 2.28 -8.22 7.92
N ALA A 44 2.53 -7.04 8.50
CA ALA A 44 2.02 -5.78 7.99
C ALA A 44 2.53 -5.48 6.57
N ARG A 45 3.80 -5.78 6.30
CA ARG A 45 4.38 -5.59 4.97
C ARG A 45 3.83 -6.59 3.94
N ASP A 46 3.69 -7.86 4.31
CA ASP A 46 3.07 -8.86 3.43
C ASP A 46 1.61 -8.49 3.11
N ALA A 47 0.87 -7.97 4.08
CA ALA A 47 -0.47 -7.42 3.85
C ALA A 47 -0.44 -6.21 2.90
N ARG A 48 0.50 -5.27 3.08
CA ARG A 48 0.70 -4.12 2.19
C ARG A 48 0.98 -4.54 0.75
N VAL A 49 1.88 -5.50 0.53
CA VAL A 49 2.20 -6.03 -0.81
C VAL A 49 0.96 -6.63 -1.48
N ARG A 50 0.17 -7.44 -0.75
CA ARG A 50 -1.07 -8.02 -1.30
C ARG A 50 -2.10 -6.94 -1.65
N LEU A 51 -2.25 -5.92 -0.82
CA LEU A 51 -3.15 -4.80 -1.06
C LEU A 51 -2.73 -4.03 -2.32
N LEU A 52 -1.45 -3.66 -2.42
CA LEU A 52 -0.93 -2.91 -3.57
C LEU A 52 -1.03 -3.72 -4.87
N ARG A 53 -0.76 -5.03 -4.82
CA ARG A 53 -0.98 -5.93 -5.96
C ARG A 53 -2.44 -5.90 -6.43
N SER A 54 -3.37 -5.97 -5.48
CA SER A 54 -4.81 -5.98 -5.78
C SER A 54 -5.24 -4.63 -6.36
N LYS A 55 -4.74 -3.52 -5.81
CA LYS A 55 -4.98 -2.16 -6.31
C LYS A 55 -4.49 -2.00 -7.76
N ALA A 56 -3.25 -2.39 -8.05
CA ALA A 56 -2.69 -2.33 -9.39
C ALA A 56 -3.51 -3.16 -10.40
N ALA A 57 -3.95 -4.36 -10.01
CA ALA A 57 -4.79 -5.20 -10.87
C ALA A 57 -6.17 -4.57 -11.16
N VAL A 58 -6.80 -3.94 -10.17
CA VAL A 58 -8.08 -3.24 -10.34
C VAL A 58 -7.92 -2.05 -11.29
N LEU A 59 -6.92 -1.20 -11.07
CA LEU A 59 -6.68 -0.03 -11.92
C LEU A 59 -6.35 -0.43 -13.36
N ARG A 60 -5.62 -1.53 -13.56
CA ARG A 60 -5.39 -2.07 -14.90
C ARG A 60 -6.69 -2.51 -15.57
N SER A 61 -7.58 -3.17 -14.82
CA SER A 61 -8.91 -3.53 -15.32
C SER A 61 -9.78 -2.30 -15.63
N GLU A 62 -9.62 -1.20 -14.90
CA GLU A 62 -10.32 0.06 -15.18
C GLU A 62 -9.85 0.71 -16.47
N VAL A 63 -8.53 0.69 -16.75
CA VAL A 63 -7.99 1.11 -18.04
C VAL A 63 -8.65 0.33 -19.18
N ASP A 64 -8.73 -0.99 -19.06
CA ASP A 64 -9.33 -1.85 -20.08
C ASP A 64 -10.83 -1.56 -20.24
N ALA A 65 -11.54 -1.33 -19.13
CA ALA A 65 -12.96 -1.00 -19.15
C ALA A 65 -13.25 0.34 -19.84
N ILE A 66 -12.42 1.38 -19.60
CA ILE A 66 -12.56 2.67 -20.28
C ILE A 66 -12.17 2.53 -21.76
N ALA A 67 -11.08 1.82 -22.06
CA ALA A 67 -10.64 1.61 -23.43
C ALA A 67 -11.68 0.85 -24.27
N ALA A 68 -12.43 -0.08 -23.67
CA ALA A 68 -13.53 -0.78 -24.33
C ALA A 68 -14.72 0.12 -24.69
N THR A 69 -14.76 1.37 -24.21
CA THR A 69 -15.80 2.33 -24.61
C THR A 69 -15.50 3.07 -25.92
N HIS A 70 -14.27 2.94 -26.45
CA HIS A 70 -13.96 3.42 -27.79
C HIS A 70 -14.83 2.72 -28.84
N LEU A 71 -15.22 3.47 -29.86
CA LEU A 71 -15.70 2.86 -31.09
C LEU A 71 -14.58 2.02 -31.71
N ASP A 72 -14.95 0.89 -32.31
CA ASP A 72 -13.99 0.16 -33.14
C ASP A 72 -13.57 1.05 -34.33
N PRO A 73 -12.30 0.95 -34.79
CA PRO A 73 -11.77 1.85 -35.81
C PRO A 73 -12.58 1.84 -37.11
N ASP A 74 -13.08 0.68 -37.52
CA ASP A 74 -13.84 0.52 -38.76
C ASP A 74 -15.22 1.21 -38.65
N THR A 75 -15.92 1.04 -37.53
CA THR A 75 -17.18 1.76 -37.27
C THR A 75 -16.96 3.26 -37.12
N LEU A 76 -15.88 3.70 -36.49
CA LEU A 76 -15.56 5.12 -36.37
C LEU A 76 -15.31 5.72 -37.77
N GLU A 77 -14.55 5.05 -38.62
CA GLU A 77 -14.31 5.49 -40.01
C GLU A 77 -15.61 5.57 -40.80
N GLU A 78 -16.47 4.56 -40.72
CA GLU A 78 -17.78 4.56 -41.40
C GLU A 78 -18.68 5.70 -40.91
N LEU A 79 -18.74 5.95 -39.60
CA LEU A 79 -19.53 7.03 -39.02
C LEU A 79 -19.01 8.40 -39.49
N LEU A 80 -17.70 8.61 -39.47
CA LEU A 80 -17.09 9.86 -39.91
C LEU A 80 -17.28 10.11 -41.41
N ALA A 81 -17.21 9.06 -42.24
CA ALA A 81 -17.39 9.17 -43.69
C ALA A 81 -18.82 9.59 -44.08
N ASN A 82 -19.82 9.24 -43.26
CA ASN A 82 -21.23 9.50 -43.53
C ASN A 82 -21.81 10.69 -42.74
N ALA A 83 -21.07 11.22 -41.77
CA ALA A 83 -21.51 12.30 -40.90
C ALA A 83 -21.44 13.69 -41.55
N GLY A 84 -22.35 14.57 -41.15
CA GLY A 84 -22.23 16.00 -41.46
C GLY A 84 -21.13 16.69 -40.64
N PRO A 85 -20.68 17.90 -41.02
CA PRO A 85 -19.55 18.59 -40.37
C PRO A 85 -19.72 18.78 -38.86
N GLU A 86 -20.92 19.12 -38.39
CA GLU A 86 -21.18 19.28 -36.94
C GLU A 86 -21.15 17.94 -36.19
N GLU A 87 -21.54 16.87 -36.86
CA GLU A 87 -21.59 15.53 -36.27
C GLU A 87 -20.19 14.92 -36.18
N VAL A 88 -19.35 15.11 -37.19
CA VAL A 88 -17.92 14.81 -37.15
C VAL A 88 -17.27 15.42 -35.92
N LEU A 89 -17.46 16.74 -35.70
CA LEU A 89 -16.89 17.42 -34.53
C LEU A 89 -17.38 16.84 -33.19
N ARG A 90 -18.64 16.39 -33.12
CA ARG A 90 -19.17 15.75 -31.91
C ARG A 90 -18.54 14.38 -31.68
N ILE A 91 -18.42 13.56 -32.74
CA ILE A 91 -17.82 12.23 -32.69
C ILE A 91 -16.35 12.32 -32.27
N GLU A 92 -15.56 13.16 -32.95
CA GLU A 92 -14.14 13.37 -32.64
C GLU A 92 -13.93 13.85 -31.21
N LYS A 93 -14.78 14.79 -30.74
CA LYS A 93 -14.71 15.27 -29.35
C LYS A 93 -15.00 14.17 -28.34
N ALA A 94 -15.97 13.29 -28.63
CA ALA A 94 -16.29 12.16 -27.75
C ALA A 94 -15.12 11.18 -27.69
N GLU A 95 -14.57 10.78 -28.84
CA GLU A 95 -13.41 9.88 -28.93
C GLU A 95 -12.15 10.44 -28.27
N HIS A 96 -11.90 11.74 -28.45
CA HIS A 96 -10.81 12.43 -27.75
C HIS A 96 -11.02 12.43 -26.23
N THR A 97 -12.26 12.61 -25.76
CA THR A 97 -12.57 12.58 -24.32
C THR A 97 -12.31 11.20 -23.73
N ILE A 98 -12.68 10.13 -24.45
CA ILE A 98 -12.37 8.75 -24.04
C ILE A 98 -10.86 8.55 -24.01
N SER A 99 -10.14 8.97 -25.05
CA SER A 99 -8.68 8.87 -25.15
C SER A 99 -7.98 9.54 -23.96
N ALA A 100 -8.41 10.75 -23.59
CA ALA A 100 -7.86 11.49 -22.47
C ALA A 100 -8.07 10.75 -21.14
N ARG A 101 -9.26 10.18 -20.93
CA ARG A 101 -9.58 9.38 -19.73
C ARG A 101 -8.78 8.09 -19.67
N VAL A 102 -8.56 7.42 -20.80
CA VAL A 102 -7.68 6.24 -20.88
C VAL A 102 -6.25 6.62 -20.50
N ALA A 103 -5.74 7.75 -20.98
CA ALA A 103 -4.39 8.21 -20.64
C ALA A 103 -4.24 8.52 -19.15
N GLU A 104 -5.22 9.18 -18.55
CA GLU A 104 -5.25 9.46 -17.10
C GLU A 104 -5.29 8.16 -16.28
N ALA A 105 -6.21 7.25 -16.61
CA ALA A 105 -6.32 5.95 -15.93
C ALA A 105 -5.04 5.11 -16.06
N ARG A 106 -4.37 5.17 -17.22
CA ARG A 106 -3.06 4.51 -17.41
C ARG A 106 -2.00 5.08 -16.48
N ALA A 107 -1.91 6.41 -16.37
CA ALA A 107 -0.95 7.04 -15.47
C ALA A 107 -1.19 6.62 -14.01
N GLU A 108 -2.45 6.48 -13.59
CA GLU A 108 -2.78 5.99 -12.24
C GLU A 108 -2.43 4.50 -12.06
N ALA A 109 -2.75 3.66 -13.05
CA ALA A 109 -2.41 2.24 -13.03
C ALA A 109 -0.89 2.03 -12.97
N ASP A 110 -0.12 2.77 -13.77
CA ASP A 110 1.34 2.72 -13.80
C ASP A 110 1.94 3.18 -12.45
N ALA A 111 1.37 4.23 -11.84
CA ALA A 111 1.78 4.68 -10.52
C ALA A 111 1.52 3.62 -9.43
N ALA A 112 0.37 2.95 -9.47
CA ALA A 112 0.03 1.88 -8.54
C ALA A 112 0.90 0.62 -8.74
N GLU A 113 1.27 0.30 -9.99
CA GLU A 113 2.21 -0.77 -10.29
C GLU A 113 3.60 -0.44 -9.74
N ALA A 114 4.09 0.79 -9.93
CA ALA A 114 5.35 1.24 -9.35
C ALA A 114 5.35 1.19 -7.80
N GLU A 115 4.25 1.58 -7.14
CA GLU A 115 4.09 1.44 -5.68
C GLU A 115 4.20 -0.02 -5.23
N TYR A 116 3.59 -0.95 -5.98
CA TYR A 116 3.65 -2.38 -5.72
C TYR A 116 5.06 -2.94 -5.92
N GLU A 117 5.73 -2.60 -7.02
CA GLU A 117 7.10 -3.01 -7.30
C GLU A 117 8.08 -2.52 -6.22
N GLN A 118 7.92 -1.26 -5.78
CA GLN A 118 8.74 -0.71 -4.71
C GLN A 118 8.51 -1.47 -3.38
N ALA A 119 7.25 -1.77 -3.04
CA ALA A 119 6.95 -2.56 -1.85
C ALA A 119 7.49 -4.00 -1.93
N LEU A 120 7.56 -4.57 -3.14
CA LEU A 120 8.20 -5.87 -3.39
C LEU A 120 9.71 -5.82 -3.24
N LEU A 121 10.38 -4.71 -3.57
CA LEU A 121 11.82 -4.54 -3.37
C LEU A 121 12.16 -4.40 -1.89
N GLU A 122 11.42 -3.53 -1.17
CA GLU A 122 11.53 -3.39 0.30
C GLU A 122 11.38 -4.77 0.99
N ARG A 123 10.35 -5.51 0.56
CA ARG A 123 10.29 -6.97 0.44
C ARG A 123 11.59 -7.78 0.66
N TYR A 124 12.41 -7.78 -0.37
CA TYR A 124 13.57 -8.63 -0.48
C TYR A 124 14.73 -8.12 0.37
N ASP A 125 14.93 -6.82 0.45
CA ASP A 125 16.07 -6.20 1.15
C ASP A 125 16.13 -6.54 2.65
N GLU A 126 14.99 -6.63 3.35
CA GLU A 126 14.96 -7.02 4.77
C GLU A 126 14.93 -8.54 4.99
N SER A 127 14.70 -9.34 3.95
CA SER A 127 14.71 -10.82 4.05
C SER A 127 16.09 -11.43 3.76
N GLY A 128 17.02 -10.63 3.22
CA GLY A 128 18.41 -11.01 2.93
C GLY A 128 19.45 -10.52 3.95
N ALA A 129 19.02 -9.81 5.01
CA ALA A 129 19.85 -9.35 6.13
C ALA A 129 19.62 -10.22 7.38
#